data_AF-A0A6B1AL74-F1
#
_entry.id   AF-A0A6B1AL74-F1
#
_cell.length_a   1.000
_cell.length_b   1.000
_cell.length_c   1.000
_cell.angle_alpha   90.00
_cell.angle_beta   90.00
_cell.angle_gamma   90.00
#
_symmetry.space_group_name_H-M   'P 1'
#
loop_
_entity.id
_entity.type
_entity.pdbx_description
1 polymer ?
#
loop_
_entity_poly.entity_id
_entity_poly.type
_entity_poly.pdbx_seq_one_letter_code
_entity_poly.pdbx_strand_id
1 'polypeptide(L)'
;MNRITVNKLAKNTGISAETLIKQLKELGANVEAGEDLVTGEQQLRLLQQHRSQDLNKPKTNVSFADINTATNLQALEGLLTQAMADRTIQALIKNERLESIVNSILALVAGPEEELLAAAMLGRLAAVARGRDSKIFERTNQVFSTEPGSIEALADAESKSYAASVLAHSTNPWISEYSYREALNIDSADNARSILLISNLNREENIAQWLKNINLHAKQLNSIQKSDAHLIRARKIVKVMSDVIQQWRGDIGEFIGENLSICLTSLLPSKISDLDQTVLNEVLDSLLAILGRVIELRFSSALYSETYSLVVKGKRLLGPGPWAQFINRSFVLPEIRIALLESALVLARQYRTDKQVIGVLTACYTSRPQVSAAIKRHFRDATDLDPDVADWWKSGGDVSEMKRRVEQKVGNNEDSQIGALLIEVEDNHEAMEKVRRAVVPLLQISEPILSSSVKKAVDGYKNIEQTARRLARMRKLTITKIKGNRLEYNPLEHEMLGGHKAGVRRVKVVRDGIEKKFSGKSKTLVKPWVEPEE
;
A
#
# COMPACT_ATOMS: atom_id res chain seq x y z
N MET A 1 -8.38 -17.24 38.55
CA MET A 1 -9.71 -17.89 38.61
C MET A 1 -10.78 -16.82 38.42
N ASN A 2 -11.46 -16.79 37.27
CA ASN A 2 -12.45 -15.75 36.95
C ASN A 2 -13.70 -15.90 37.85
N ARG A 3 -13.90 -14.94 38.75
CA ARG A 3 -15.15 -14.74 39.48
C ARG A 3 -15.89 -13.57 38.84
N ILE A 4 -17.18 -13.70 38.61
CA ILE A 4 -18.05 -12.63 38.11
C ILE A 4 -19.27 -12.53 39.01
N THR A 5 -19.88 -11.35 39.09
CA THR A 5 -21.12 -11.16 39.85
C THR A 5 -22.30 -11.83 39.14
N VAL A 6 -23.32 -12.24 39.89
CA VAL A 6 -24.59 -12.74 39.36
C VAL A 6 -25.20 -11.75 38.37
N ASN A 7 -25.18 -10.44 38.65
CA ASN A 7 -25.69 -9.39 37.76
C ASN A 7 -24.94 -9.35 36.41
N LYS A 8 -23.62 -9.51 36.45
CA LYS A 8 -22.80 -9.55 35.22
C LYS A 8 -23.03 -10.84 34.44
N LEU A 9 -23.20 -11.97 35.12
CA LEU A 9 -23.53 -13.25 34.49
C LEU A 9 -24.93 -13.22 33.87
N ALA A 10 -25.93 -12.70 34.58
CA ALA A 10 -27.30 -12.48 34.11
C ALA A 10 -27.34 -11.63 32.83
N LYS A 11 -26.57 -10.54 32.79
CA LYS A 11 -26.42 -9.69 31.61
C LYS A 11 -25.79 -10.43 30.43
N ASN A 12 -24.81 -11.30 30.69
CA ASN A 12 -24.13 -12.08 29.65
C ASN A 12 -24.98 -13.24 29.12
N THR A 13 -25.89 -13.80 29.93
CA THR A 13 -26.74 -14.93 29.54
C THR A 13 -28.14 -14.52 29.10
N GLY A 14 -28.55 -13.26 29.32
CA GLY A 14 -29.90 -12.79 29.00
C GLY A 14 -30.99 -13.32 29.92
N ILE A 15 -30.62 -13.86 31.09
CA ILE A 15 -31.53 -14.42 32.11
C ILE A 15 -31.66 -13.42 33.26
N SER A 16 -32.85 -13.27 33.85
CA SER A 16 -33.03 -12.35 34.99
C SER A 16 -32.18 -12.80 36.19
N ALA A 17 -31.66 -11.84 36.96
CA ALA A 17 -30.80 -12.12 38.12
C ALA A 17 -31.52 -13.02 39.15
N GLU A 18 -32.81 -12.83 39.37
CA GLU A 18 -33.63 -13.67 40.26
C GLU A 18 -33.69 -15.14 39.79
N THR A 19 -33.90 -15.36 38.49
CA THR A 19 -33.92 -16.71 37.90
C THR A 19 -32.55 -17.37 38.00
N LEU A 20 -31.49 -16.59 37.77
CA LEU A 20 -30.11 -17.05 37.84
C LEU A 20 -29.71 -17.44 39.27
N ILE A 21 -30.13 -16.65 40.28
CA ILE A 21 -29.91 -16.96 41.70
C ILE A 21 -30.57 -18.29 42.06
N LYS A 22 -31.81 -18.52 41.61
CA LYS A 22 -32.52 -19.77 41.86
C LYS A 22 -31.79 -20.98 41.24
N GLN A 23 -31.36 -20.88 39.98
CA GLN A 23 -30.60 -21.93 39.31
C GLN A 23 -29.26 -22.20 39.97
N LEU A 24 -28.55 -21.15 40.40
CA LEU A 24 -27.28 -21.29 41.12
C LEU A 24 -27.46 -21.94 42.50
N LYS A 25 -28.54 -21.64 43.23
CA LYS A 25 -28.89 -22.31 44.49
C LYS A 25 -29.17 -23.80 44.29
N GLU A 26 -29.92 -24.15 43.24
CA GLU A 26 -30.19 -25.56 42.87
C GLU A 26 -28.90 -26.33 42.53
N LEU A 27 -27.87 -25.65 42.04
CA LEU A 27 -26.54 -26.20 41.77
C LEU A 27 -25.59 -26.19 42.99
N GLY A 28 -26.08 -25.81 44.18
CA GLY A 28 -25.32 -25.77 45.43
C GLY A 28 -24.43 -24.54 45.60
N ALA A 29 -24.67 -23.45 44.86
CA ALA A 29 -23.99 -22.19 45.06
C ALA A 29 -24.63 -21.39 46.21
N ASN A 30 -23.80 -20.81 47.08
CA ASN A 30 -24.25 -19.96 48.17
C ASN A 30 -24.33 -18.49 47.69
N VAL A 31 -25.39 -18.16 46.94
CA VAL A 31 -25.67 -16.83 46.40
C VAL A 31 -27.08 -16.39 46.77
N GLU A 32 -27.25 -15.18 47.27
CA GLU A 32 -28.51 -14.59 47.73
C GLU A 32 -28.86 -13.28 47.02
N ALA A 33 -27.86 -12.56 46.51
CA ALA A 33 -28.01 -11.25 45.88
C ALA A 33 -27.28 -11.15 44.53
N GLY A 34 -27.67 -10.15 43.72
CA GLY A 34 -27.08 -9.90 42.40
C GLY A 34 -25.59 -9.56 42.41
N GLU A 35 -25.05 -9.12 43.53
CA GLU A 35 -23.62 -8.78 43.69
C GLU A 35 -22.75 -9.97 44.12
N ASP A 36 -23.36 -11.13 44.42
CA ASP A 36 -22.60 -12.29 44.86
C ASP A 36 -21.75 -12.88 43.72
N LEU A 37 -20.60 -13.42 44.10
CA LEU A 37 -19.59 -13.91 43.16
C LEU A 37 -19.83 -15.36 42.77
N VAL A 38 -19.91 -15.61 41.47
CA VAL A 38 -20.06 -16.94 40.87
C VAL A 38 -18.70 -17.44 40.38
N THR A 39 -18.33 -18.66 40.77
CA THR A 39 -17.06 -19.28 40.37
C THR A 39 -17.13 -19.82 38.94
N GLY A 40 -15.96 -20.03 38.32
CA GLY A 40 -15.88 -20.63 36.98
C GLY A 40 -16.47 -22.04 36.89
N GLU A 41 -16.43 -22.82 37.97
CA GLU A 41 -17.05 -24.15 38.02
C GLU A 41 -18.58 -24.08 38.03
N GLN A 42 -19.15 -23.13 38.79
CA GLN A 42 -20.59 -22.88 38.82
C GLN A 42 -21.10 -22.38 37.46
N GLN A 43 -20.34 -21.50 36.79
CA GLN A 43 -20.64 -21.07 35.41
C GLN A 43 -20.66 -22.25 34.44
N LEU A 44 -19.70 -23.19 34.57
CA LEU A 44 -19.62 -24.38 33.72
C LEU A 44 -20.82 -25.32 33.94
N ARG A 45 -21.22 -25.56 35.20
CA ARG A 45 -22.40 -26.39 35.53
C ARG A 45 -23.69 -25.77 35.02
N LEU A 46 -23.84 -24.45 35.12
CA LEU A 46 -25.00 -23.72 34.60
C LEU A 46 -25.07 -23.81 33.07
N LEU A 47 -23.93 -23.67 32.37
CA LEU A 47 -23.83 -23.91 30.93
C LEU A 47 -24.16 -25.36 30.53
N GLN A 48 -23.74 -26.34 31.32
CA GLN A 48 -24.08 -27.74 31.09
C GLN A 48 -25.58 -27.99 31.29
N GLN A 49 -26.20 -27.43 32.33
CA GLN A 49 -27.64 -27.56 32.57
C GLN A 49 -28.47 -26.94 31.45
N HIS A 50 -28.09 -25.76 30.94
CA HIS A 50 -28.75 -25.15 29.78
C HIS A 50 -28.59 -25.99 28.51
N ARG A 51 -27.41 -26.56 28.26
CA ARG A 51 -27.21 -27.51 27.16
C ARG A 51 -28.09 -28.76 27.29
N SER A 52 -28.26 -29.27 28.52
CA SER A 52 -29.14 -30.41 28.80
C SER A 52 -30.62 -30.07 28.62
N GLN A 53 -31.03 -28.84 28.94
CA GLN A 53 -32.40 -28.36 28.75
C GLN A 53 -32.73 -28.09 27.28
N ASP A 54 -31.78 -27.57 26.48
CA ASP A 54 -31.96 -27.43 25.03
C ASP A 54 -32.03 -28.79 24.31
N LEU A 55 -31.40 -29.84 24.85
CA LEU A 55 -31.54 -31.21 24.34
C LEU A 55 -32.92 -31.84 24.64
N ASN A 56 -33.67 -31.29 25.61
CA ASN A 56 -34.95 -31.83 26.10
C ASN A 56 -36.18 -31.01 25.66
N LYS A 57 -36.04 -29.98 24.81
CA LYS A 57 -37.20 -29.37 24.16
C LYS A 57 -37.86 -30.40 23.22
N PRO A 58 -39.20 -30.56 23.25
CA PRO A 58 -39.88 -31.42 22.29
C PRO A 58 -39.55 -30.93 20.88
N LYS A 59 -38.92 -31.77 20.07
CA LYS A 59 -38.68 -31.50 18.65
C LYS A 59 -40.03 -31.50 17.94
N THR A 60 -40.64 -30.33 17.75
CA THR A 60 -41.67 -30.15 16.73
C THR A 60 -40.99 -30.30 15.38
N ASN A 61 -40.92 -31.52 14.87
CA ASN A 61 -40.34 -31.82 13.56
C ASN A 61 -41.14 -31.06 12.48
N VAL A 62 -40.61 -29.93 12.03
CA VAL A 62 -41.12 -29.20 10.86
C VAL A 62 -41.10 -30.15 9.66
N SER A 63 -42.27 -30.41 9.09
CA SER A 63 -42.42 -31.24 7.91
C SER A 63 -42.40 -30.39 6.64
N PHE A 64 -42.20 -31.04 5.49
CA PHE A 64 -42.28 -30.36 4.20
C PHE A 64 -43.71 -29.89 3.88
N ALA A 65 -44.73 -30.56 4.43
CA ALA A 65 -46.12 -30.13 4.29
C ALA A 65 -46.36 -28.79 5.01
N ASP A 66 -45.82 -28.64 6.22
CA ASP A 66 -45.94 -27.40 7.00
C ASP A 66 -45.36 -26.20 6.23
N ILE A 67 -44.20 -26.39 5.59
CA ILE A 67 -43.56 -25.39 4.73
C ILE A 67 -44.47 -24.97 3.56
N ASN A 68 -45.11 -25.93 2.89
CA ASN A 68 -45.98 -25.64 1.75
C ASN A 68 -47.32 -25.01 2.16
N THR A 69 -47.73 -25.17 3.42
CA THR A 69 -48.96 -24.55 3.95
C THR A 69 -48.74 -23.16 4.52
N ALA A 70 -47.49 -22.65 4.56
CA ALA A 70 -47.21 -21.31 5.03
C ALA A 70 -47.94 -20.28 4.17
N THR A 71 -48.71 -19.39 4.82
CA THR A 71 -49.58 -18.40 4.14
C THR A 71 -48.92 -17.04 3.96
N ASN A 72 -47.79 -16.80 4.62
CA ASN A 72 -47.01 -15.57 4.50
C ASN A 72 -45.52 -15.84 4.74
N LEU A 73 -44.69 -14.87 4.35
CA LEU A 73 -43.24 -15.00 4.35
C LEU A 73 -42.66 -15.18 5.77
N GLN A 74 -43.21 -14.49 6.76
CA GLN A 74 -42.78 -14.57 8.17
C GLN A 74 -43.05 -15.95 8.79
N ALA A 75 -44.21 -16.53 8.50
CA ALA A 75 -44.54 -17.89 8.93
C ALA A 75 -43.57 -18.91 8.31
N LEU A 76 -43.27 -18.76 7.01
CA LEU A 76 -42.30 -19.60 6.32
C LEU A 76 -40.89 -19.45 6.91
N GLU A 77 -40.45 -18.23 7.19
CA GLU A 77 -39.17 -17.95 7.85
C GLU A 77 -39.07 -18.63 9.22
N GLY A 78 -40.14 -18.55 10.02
CA GLY A 78 -40.22 -19.21 11.33
C GLY A 78 -40.05 -20.73 11.22
N LEU A 79 -40.73 -21.36 10.25
CA LEU A 79 -40.62 -22.80 9.99
C LEU A 79 -39.22 -23.20 9.53
N LEU A 80 -38.61 -22.44 8.60
CA LEU A 80 -37.25 -22.70 8.15
C LEU A 80 -36.23 -22.51 9.29
N THR A 81 -36.42 -21.49 10.11
CA THR A 81 -35.58 -21.22 11.29
C THR A 81 -35.64 -22.38 12.27
N GLN A 82 -36.83 -22.85 12.59
CA GLN A 82 -37.05 -23.99 13.47
C GLN A 82 -36.41 -25.27 12.89
N ALA A 83 -36.61 -25.54 11.59
CA ALA A 83 -35.98 -26.67 10.92
C ALA A 83 -34.44 -26.63 10.94
N MET A 84 -33.85 -25.43 10.89
CA MET A 84 -32.39 -25.26 11.03
C MET A 84 -31.94 -25.49 12.47
N ALA A 85 -32.67 -24.98 13.46
CA ALA A 85 -32.39 -25.21 14.88
C ALA A 85 -32.45 -26.70 15.24
N ASP A 86 -33.44 -27.42 14.68
CA ASP A 86 -33.62 -28.87 14.89
C ASP A 86 -32.66 -29.73 14.05
N ARG A 87 -31.83 -29.10 13.21
CA ARG A 87 -30.88 -29.75 12.27
C ARG A 87 -31.56 -30.68 11.26
N THR A 88 -32.84 -30.42 10.95
CA THR A 88 -33.64 -31.21 9.99
C THR A 88 -33.67 -30.60 8.59
N ILE A 89 -33.20 -29.36 8.42
CA ILE A 89 -33.24 -28.62 7.15
C ILE A 89 -32.67 -29.41 5.95
N GLN A 90 -31.59 -30.16 6.14
CA GLN A 90 -30.95 -30.96 5.08
C GLN A 90 -31.90 -32.01 4.49
N ALA A 91 -32.77 -32.60 5.31
CA ALA A 91 -33.78 -33.55 4.84
C ALA A 91 -34.93 -32.86 4.08
N LEU A 92 -35.25 -31.62 4.46
CA LEU A 92 -36.33 -30.84 3.85
C LEU A 92 -35.93 -30.28 2.48
N ILE A 93 -34.66 -29.94 2.28
CA ILE A 93 -34.15 -29.40 1.01
C ILE A 93 -33.60 -30.47 0.06
N LYS A 94 -33.90 -31.76 0.25
CA LYS A 94 -33.43 -32.83 -0.65
C LYS A 94 -34.15 -32.80 -2.00
N ASN A 95 -33.40 -33.06 -3.08
CA ASN A 95 -33.91 -33.18 -4.45
C ASN A 95 -34.72 -31.93 -4.87
N GLU A 96 -35.84 -32.13 -5.56
CA GLU A 96 -36.74 -31.08 -6.07
C GLU A 96 -37.40 -30.22 -4.97
N ARG A 97 -37.34 -30.67 -3.71
CA ARG A 97 -37.92 -29.91 -2.59
C ARG A 97 -37.23 -28.57 -2.36
N LEU A 98 -35.93 -28.47 -2.67
CA LEU A 98 -35.24 -27.19 -2.58
C LEU A 98 -35.89 -26.16 -3.51
N GLU A 99 -36.16 -26.55 -4.75
CA GLU A 99 -36.76 -25.67 -5.75
C GLU A 99 -38.21 -25.32 -5.38
N SER A 100 -38.97 -26.27 -4.83
CA SER A 100 -40.29 -26.00 -4.29
C SER A 100 -40.26 -24.95 -3.19
N ILE A 101 -39.31 -25.03 -2.25
CA ILE A 101 -39.19 -24.04 -1.16
C ILE A 101 -38.80 -22.67 -1.72
N VAL A 102 -37.88 -22.62 -2.68
CA VAL A 102 -37.52 -21.37 -3.37
C VAL A 102 -38.73 -20.75 -4.06
N ASN A 103 -39.53 -21.54 -4.78
CA ASN A 103 -40.76 -21.08 -5.42
C ASN A 103 -41.79 -20.57 -4.40
N SER A 104 -41.95 -21.26 -3.25
CA SER A 104 -42.83 -20.80 -2.18
C SER A 104 -42.37 -19.46 -1.59
N ILE A 105 -41.07 -19.26 -1.38
CA ILE A 105 -40.52 -17.98 -0.93
C ILE A 105 -40.89 -16.86 -1.92
N LEU A 106 -40.62 -17.08 -3.21
CA LEU A 106 -40.90 -16.09 -4.25
C LEU A 106 -42.40 -15.80 -4.42
N ALA A 107 -43.25 -16.82 -4.31
CA ALA A 107 -44.70 -16.66 -4.46
C ALA A 107 -45.36 -15.93 -3.27
N LEU A 108 -44.73 -15.98 -2.09
CA LEU A 108 -45.24 -15.35 -0.87
C LEU A 108 -44.79 -13.90 -0.69
N VAL A 109 -43.93 -13.37 -1.58
CA VAL A 109 -43.53 -11.95 -1.55
C VAL A 109 -44.73 -11.09 -1.94
N ALA A 110 -45.32 -10.40 -0.97
CA ALA A 110 -46.53 -9.60 -1.20
C ALA A 110 -46.23 -8.17 -1.69
N GLY A 111 -44.99 -7.69 -1.50
CA GLY A 111 -44.58 -6.36 -1.95
C GLY A 111 -43.13 -5.99 -1.62
N PRO A 112 -42.70 -4.75 -1.95
CA PRO A 112 -41.31 -4.31 -1.84
C PRO A 112 -40.69 -4.40 -0.43
N GLU A 113 -41.52 -4.28 0.61
CA GLU A 113 -41.06 -4.36 2.01
C GLU A 113 -40.58 -5.76 2.41
N GLU A 114 -41.05 -6.79 1.72
CA GLU A 114 -40.73 -8.20 2.00
C GLU A 114 -39.60 -8.74 1.13
N GLU A 115 -39.18 -8.02 0.08
CA GLU A 115 -38.16 -8.48 -0.88
C GLU A 115 -36.80 -8.74 -0.20
N LEU A 116 -36.39 -7.88 0.74
CA LEU A 116 -35.15 -8.08 1.49
C LEU A 116 -35.24 -9.26 2.46
N LEU A 117 -36.41 -9.52 3.03
CA LEU A 117 -36.63 -10.68 3.88
C LEU A 117 -36.56 -11.97 3.05
N ALA A 118 -37.19 -11.97 1.87
CA ALA A 118 -37.11 -13.07 0.92
C ALA A 118 -35.65 -13.31 0.49
N ALA A 119 -34.90 -12.24 0.21
CA ALA A 119 -33.46 -12.33 -0.08
C ALA A 119 -32.68 -12.94 1.10
N ALA A 120 -32.96 -12.53 2.34
CA ALA A 120 -32.33 -13.12 3.52
C ALA A 120 -32.64 -14.63 3.64
N MET A 121 -33.90 -15.04 3.43
CA MET A 121 -34.30 -16.44 3.46
C MET A 121 -33.62 -17.27 2.38
N LEU A 122 -33.55 -16.77 1.14
CA LEU A 122 -32.84 -17.43 0.05
C LEU A 122 -31.34 -17.54 0.33
N GLY A 123 -30.71 -16.47 0.82
CA GLY A 123 -29.29 -16.48 1.20
C GLY A 123 -28.99 -17.49 2.31
N ARG A 124 -29.89 -17.60 3.29
CA ARG A 124 -29.80 -18.59 4.37
C ARG A 124 -29.96 -20.02 3.87
N LEU A 125 -30.89 -20.24 2.94
CA LEU A 125 -31.03 -21.53 2.26
C LEU A 125 -29.78 -21.88 1.45
N ALA A 126 -29.19 -20.91 0.75
CA ALA A 126 -27.97 -21.11 -0.01
C ALA A 126 -26.79 -21.52 0.88
N ALA A 127 -26.62 -20.88 2.03
CA ALA A 127 -25.58 -21.23 3.01
C ALA A 127 -25.67 -22.69 3.49
N VAL A 128 -26.87 -23.27 3.55
CA VAL A 128 -27.07 -24.67 3.94
C VAL A 128 -27.22 -25.64 2.76
N ALA A 129 -27.29 -25.16 1.51
CA ALA A 129 -27.58 -26.01 0.35
C ALA A 129 -26.42 -26.92 -0.09
N ARG A 130 -25.19 -26.70 0.42
CA ARG A 130 -23.98 -27.52 0.19
C ARG A 130 -23.69 -27.79 -1.31
N GLY A 131 -23.25 -26.76 -2.03
CA GLY A 131 -22.88 -26.87 -3.45
C GLY A 131 -24.06 -26.89 -4.44
N ARG A 132 -25.25 -26.56 -3.95
CA ARG A 132 -26.49 -26.35 -4.75
C ARG A 132 -27.01 -24.93 -4.64
N ASP A 133 -26.19 -24.05 -4.10
CA ASP A 133 -26.41 -22.62 -3.90
C ASP A 133 -26.58 -21.88 -5.24
N SER A 134 -25.89 -22.30 -6.30
CA SER A 134 -26.07 -21.75 -7.65
C SER A 134 -27.53 -21.76 -8.11
N LYS A 135 -28.26 -22.86 -7.85
CA LYS A 135 -29.69 -22.98 -8.20
C LYS A 135 -30.58 -21.95 -7.51
N ILE A 136 -30.16 -21.48 -6.34
CA ILE A 136 -30.88 -20.46 -5.58
C ILE A 136 -30.49 -19.08 -6.13
N PHE A 137 -29.19 -18.84 -6.33
CA PHE A 137 -28.69 -17.55 -6.82
C PHE A 137 -29.11 -17.24 -8.26
N GLU A 138 -29.37 -18.24 -9.10
CA GLU A 138 -29.97 -18.06 -10.44
C GLU A 138 -31.36 -17.40 -10.40
N ARG A 139 -32.05 -17.49 -9.25
CA ARG A 139 -33.39 -16.91 -9.04
C ARG A 139 -33.35 -15.54 -8.37
N THR A 140 -32.17 -15.01 -8.04
CA THR A 140 -31.97 -13.74 -7.32
C THR A 140 -32.73 -12.58 -7.95
N ASN A 141 -32.70 -12.44 -9.28
CA ASN A 141 -33.35 -11.31 -9.95
C ASN A 141 -34.88 -11.37 -9.90
N GLN A 142 -35.48 -12.52 -9.55
CA GLN A 142 -36.93 -12.66 -9.37
C GLN A 142 -37.41 -12.13 -8.01
N VAL A 143 -36.48 -11.93 -7.07
CA VAL A 143 -36.80 -11.44 -5.72
C VAL A 143 -37.18 -9.96 -5.74
N PHE A 144 -36.51 -9.18 -6.59
CA PHE A 144 -36.59 -7.73 -6.56
C PHE A 144 -37.37 -7.22 -7.77
N SER A 145 -38.51 -6.57 -7.52
CA SER A 145 -39.29 -5.90 -8.56
C SER A 145 -38.69 -4.54 -8.94
N THR A 146 -38.14 -3.83 -7.96
CA THR A 146 -37.44 -2.56 -8.11
C THR A 146 -36.21 -2.52 -7.19
N GLU A 147 -35.53 -1.38 -7.09
CA GLU A 147 -34.54 -1.18 -6.04
C GLU A 147 -35.23 -1.29 -4.66
N PRO A 148 -34.78 -2.19 -3.75
CA PRO A 148 -35.43 -2.39 -2.46
C PRO A 148 -35.11 -1.26 -1.47
N GLY A 149 -35.76 -1.30 -0.31
CA GLY A 149 -35.44 -0.41 0.82
C GLY A 149 -34.03 -0.64 1.41
N SER A 150 -33.74 0.06 2.50
CA SER A 150 -32.45 -0.08 3.22
C SER A 150 -32.28 -1.48 3.83
N ILE A 151 -31.09 -2.05 3.71
CA ILE A 151 -30.77 -3.37 4.29
C ILE A 151 -30.81 -3.32 5.83
N GLU A 152 -30.70 -2.13 6.43
CA GLU A 152 -30.85 -1.92 7.87
C GLU A 152 -32.27 -2.19 8.38
N ALA A 153 -33.27 -2.30 7.50
CA ALA A 153 -34.63 -2.71 7.90
C ALA A 153 -34.70 -4.16 8.41
N LEU A 154 -33.73 -5.01 8.07
CA LEU A 154 -33.65 -6.38 8.56
C LEU A 154 -33.24 -6.41 10.05
N ALA A 155 -33.86 -7.30 10.82
CA ALA A 155 -33.81 -7.26 12.28
C ALA A 155 -32.42 -7.52 12.87
N ASP A 156 -31.66 -8.44 12.28
CA ASP A 156 -30.39 -8.93 12.83
C ASP A 156 -29.25 -8.95 11.79
N ALA A 157 -28.01 -9.03 12.28
CA ALA A 157 -26.81 -8.98 11.46
C ALA A 157 -26.63 -10.22 10.55
N GLU A 158 -27.21 -11.37 10.91
CA GLU A 158 -27.16 -12.60 10.13
C GLU A 158 -28.07 -12.47 8.91
N SER A 159 -29.31 -12.03 9.11
CA SER A 159 -30.28 -11.73 8.05
C SER A 159 -29.73 -10.71 7.05
N LYS A 160 -29.10 -9.63 7.54
CA LYS A 160 -28.39 -8.65 6.68
C LYS A 160 -27.30 -9.30 5.85
N SER A 161 -26.54 -10.23 6.42
CA SER A 161 -25.46 -10.92 5.72
C SER A 161 -25.99 -11.87 4.63
N TYR A 162 -27.08 -12.58 4.91
CA TYR A 162 -27.71 -13.45 3.92
C TYR A 162 -28.35 -12.65 2.78
N ALA A 163 -29.03 -11.55 3.08
CA ALA A 163 -29.55 -10.65 2.05
C ALA A 163 -28.43 -10.06 1.19
N ALA A 164 -27.33 -9.61 1.81
CA ALA A 164 -26.15 -9.13 1.08
C ALA A 164 -25.55 -10.19 0.15
N SER A 165 -25.55 -11.48 0.57
CA SER A 165 -25.09 -12.59 -0.27
C SER A 165 -25.96 -12.78 -1.51
N VAL A 166 -27.29 -12.66 -1.38
CA VAL A 166 -28.20 -12.69 -2.53
C VAL A 166 -28.00 -11.46 -3.42
N LEU A 167 -27.96 -10.26 -2.85
CA LEU A 167 -27.68 -9.02 -3.58
C LEU A 167 -26.37 -9.09 -4.37
N ALA A 168 -25.33 -9.75 -3.84
CA ALA A 168 -24.06 -9.93 -4.52
C ALA A 168 -24.16 -10.71 -5.84
N HIS A 169 -25.19 -11.53 -6.01
CA HIS A 169 -25.47 -12.30 -7.22
C HIS A 169 -26.52 -11.66 -8.14
N SER A 170 -27.08 -10.50 -7.75
CA SER A 170 -28.01 -9.79 -8.61
C SER A 170 -27.30 -9.10 -9.77
N THR A 171 -27.95 -9.10 -10.93
CA THR A 171 -27.49 -8.40 -12.14
C THR A 171 -28.38 -7.21 -12.48
N ASN A 172 -29.22 -6.76 -11.54
CA ASN A 172 -30.08 -5.61 -11.75
C ASN A 172 -29.25 -4.31 -11.89
N PRO A 173 -29.63 -3.35 -12.75
CA PRO A 173 -28.83 -2.15 -13.01
C PRO A 173 -28.53 -1.28 -11.79
N TRP A 174 -29.43 -1.26 -10.80
CA TRP A 174 -29.30 -0.46 -9.58
C TRP A 174 -28.34 -1.07 -8.54
N ILE A 175 -27.90 -2.33 -8.71
CA ILE A 175 -27.20 -3.08 -7.65
C ILE A 175 -25.88 -2.44 -7.22
N SER A 176 -25.15 -1.82 -8.16
CA SER A 176 -23.84 -1.23 -7.89
C SER A 176 -23.97 -0.05 -6.91
N GLU A 177 -24.80 0.94 -7.27
CA GLU A 177 -25.08 2.12 -6.47
C GLU A 177 -25.71 1.74 -5.12
N TYR A 178 -26.69 0.83 -5.15
CA TYR A 178 -27.33 0.31 -3.94
C TYR A 178 -26.30 -0.30 -2.98
N SER A 179 -25.43 -1.18 -3.48
CA SER A 179 -24.47 -1.91 -2.64
C SER A 179 -23.44 -0.99 -2.00
N TYR A 180 -22.95 0.04 -2.71
CA TYR A 180 -22.06 1.04 -2.10
C TYR A 180 -22.79 1.86 -1.05
N ARG A 181 -24.04 2.24 -1.33
CA ARG A 181 -24.83 3.07 -0.42
C ARG A 181 -25.07 2.33 0.88
N GLU A 182 -25.57 1.11 0.79
CA GLU A 182 -25.88 0.27 1.94
C GLU A 182 -24.62 -0.18 2.70
N ALA A 183 -23.51 -0.48 2.02
CA ALA A 183 -22.25 -0.82 2.69
C ALA A 183 -21.80 0.26 3.69
N LEU A 184 -21.97 1.54 3.35
CA LEU A 184 -21.63 2.65 4.25
C LEU A 184 -22.75 2.94 5.27
N ASN A 185 -24.01 2.69 4.90
CA ASN A 185 -25.19 2.94 5.73
C ASN A 185 -25.37 1.90 6.85
N ILE A 186 -24.88 0.66 6.67
CA ILE A 186 -24.98 -0.39 7.70
C ILE A 186 -24.38 0.10 9.02
N ASP A 187 -25.10 -0.10 10.13
CA ASP A 187 -24.65 0.34 11.45
C ASP A 187 -23.82 -0.72 12.17
N SER A 188 -24.35 -1.93 12.22
CA SER A 188 -23.77 -3.05 12.95
C SER A 188 -24.04 -4.37 12.24
N ALA A 189 -23.33 -4.62 11.14
CA ALA A 189 -23.26 -5.91 10.45
C ALA A 189 -22.04 -5.95 9.52
N ASP A 190 -20.84 -6.03 10.10
CA ASP A 190 -19.59 -5.90 9.34
C ASP A 190 -19.43 -7.00 8.27
N ASN A 191 -20.02 -8.19 8.49
CA ASN A 191 -20.04 -9.26 7.50
C ASN A 191 -20.91 -8.91 6.27
N ALA A 192 -22.10 -8.34 6.48
CA ALA A 192 -22.93 -7.85 5.39
C ALA A 192 -22.22 -6.74 4.60
N ARG A 193 -21.58 -5.79 5.32
CA ARG A 193 -20.76 -4.75 4.70
C ARG A 193 -19.62 -5.34 3.87
N SER A 194 -18.93 -6.35 4.38
CA SER A 194 -17.85 -7.04 3.68
C SER A 194 -18.33 -7.65 2.38
N ILE A 195 -19.44 -8.39 2.40
CA ILE A 195 -20.03 -9.01 1.20
C ILE A 195 -20.37 -7.96 0.14
N LEU A 196 -21.03 -6.85 0.52
CA LEU A 196 -21.37 -5.77 -0.41
C LEU A 196 -20.12 -5.10 -1.00
N LEU A 197 -19.12 -4.81 -0.17
CA LEU A 197 -17.87 -4.19 -0.61
C LEU A 197 -17.03 -5.10 -1.52
N ILE A 198 -16.97 -6.41 -1.23
CA ILE A 198 -16.33 -7.42 -2.09
C ILE A 198 -17.06 -7.49 -3.42
N SER A 199 -18.39 -7.58 -3.39
CA SER A 199 -19.22 -7.66 -4.58
C SER A 199 -19.03 -6.44 -5.48
N ASN A 200 -18.94 -5.25 -4.89
CA ASN A 200 -18.60 -4.03 -5.62
C ASN A 200 -17.20 -4.07 -6.21
N LEU A 201 -16.17 -4.41 -5.43
CA LEU A 201 -14.81 -4.49 -5.93
C LEU A 201 -14.68 -5.47 -7.11
N ASN A 202 -15.40 -6.59 -7.07
CA ASN A 202 -15.43 -7.57 -8.17
C ASN A 202 -16.13 -7.06 -9.44
N ARG A 203 -16.98 -6.03 -9.34
CA ARG A 203 -17.61 -5.36 -10.49
C ARG A 203 -16.73 -4.25 -11.07
N GLU A 204 -15.80 -3.72 -10.28
CA GLU A 204 -14.86 -2.71 -10.74
C GLU A 204 -13.65 -3.34 -11.43
N GLU A 205 -13.00 -2.58 -12.29
CA GLU A 205 -11.77 -3.02 -12.96
C GLU A 205 -10.57 -3.06 -12.02
N ASN A 206 -10.52 -2.16 -11.03
CA ASN A 206 -9.37 -1.97 -10.14
C ASN A 206 -9.73 -1.23 -8.83
N ILE A 207 -8.77 -1.22 -7.88
CA ILE A 207 -8.94 -0.59 -6.56
C ILE A 207 -9.21 0.92 -6.66
N ALA A 208 -8.55 1.63 -7.58
CA ALA A 208 -8.70 3.07 -7.71
C ALA A 208 -10.14 3.46 -8.07
N GLN A 209 -10.78 2.74 -8.98
CA GLN A 209 -12.18 2.95 -9.36
C GLN A 209 -13.13 2.61 -8.20
N TRP A 210 -12.86 1.52 -7.48
CA TRP A 210 -13.61 1.15 -6.27
C TRP A 210 -13.55 2.23 -5.18
N LEU A 211 -12.37 2.79 -4.90
CA LEU A 211 -12.21 3.90 -3.95
C LEU A 211 -12.92 5.17 -4.42
N LYS A 212 -12.89 5.46 -5.72
CA LYS A 212 -13.59 6.61 -6.31
C LYS A 212 -15.09 6.52 -6.09
N ASN A 213 -15.68 5.34 -6.28
CA ASN A 213 -17.10 5.10 -6.05
C ASN A 213 -17.47 5.13 -4.55
N ILE A 214 -16.62 4.60 -3.67
CA ILE A 214 -16.77 4.79 -2.21
C ILE A 214 -16.79 6.29 -1.85
N ASN A 215 -15.86 7.07 -2.40
CA ASN A 215 -15.75 8.51 -2.14
C ASN A 215 -17.00 9.27 -2.62
N LEU A 216 -17.61 8.85 -3.73
CA LEU A 216 -18.83 9.44 -4.26
C LEU A 216 -20.00 9.25 -3.29
N HIS A 217 -20.11 8.08 -2.67
CA HIS A 217 -21.20 7.74 -1.75
C HIS A 217 -20.94 8.14 -0.30
N ALA A 218 -19.70 8.37 0.10
CA ALA A 218 -19.32 8.75 1.46
C ALA A 218 -20.05 10.00 1.98
N LYS A 219 -20.54 10.89 1.08
CA LYS A 219 -21.32 12.08 1.44
C LYS A 219 -22.56 11.76 2.30
N GLN A 220 -23.13 10.56 2.18
CA GLN A 220 -24.29 10.16 2.96
C GLN A 220 -24.00 10.06 4.47
N LEU A 221 -22.74 9.86 4.87
CA LEU A 221 -22.32 9.81 6.27
C LEU A 221 -22.52 11.15 6.98
N ASN A 222 -22.63 12.26 6.23
CA ASN A 222 -22.97 13.57 6.78
C ASN A 222 -24.38 13.62 7.40
N SER A 223 -25.24 12.63 7.12
CA SER A 223 -26.52 12.48 7.82
C SER A 223 -26.36 12.09 9.30
N ILE A 224 -25.20 11.55 9.70
CA ILE A 224 -24.90 11.18 11.09
C ILE A 224 -24.57 12.44 11.89
N GLN A 225 -25.53 12.91 12.70
CA GLN A 225 -25.43 14.16 13.44
C GLN A 225 -24.31 14.17 14.49
N LYS A 226 -24.08 13.04 15.18
CA LYS A 226 -23.07 12.93 16.23
C LYS A 226 -21.72 12.55 15.65
N SER A 227 -20.72 13.43 15.79
CA SER A 227 -19.37 13.23 15.24
C SER A 227 -18.69 11.95 15.76
N ASP A 228 -18.88 11.57 17.03
CA ASP A 228 -18.32 10.32 17.56
C ASP A 228 -18.95 9.08 16.90
N ALA A 229 -20.26 9.10 16.68
CA ALA A 229 -20.95 8.01 15.99
C ALA A 229 -20.50 7.92 14.51
N HIS A 230 -20.31 9.08 13.86
CA HIS A 230 -19.74 9.16 12.52
C HIS A 230 -18.31 8.56 12.50
N LEU A 231 -17.44 8.95 13.43
CA LEU A 231 -16.08 8.43 13.50
C LEU A 231 -16.05 6.92 13.75
N ILE A 232 -16.90 6.41 14.65
CA ILE A 232 -17.05 4.96 14.88
C ILE A 232 -17.51 4.26 13.60
N ARG A 233 -18.45 4.85 12.85
CA ARG A 233 -18.90 4.32 11.56
C ARG A 233 -17.76 4.29 10.54
N ALA A 234 -17.01 5.38 10.41
CA ALA A 234 -15.85 5.49 9.52
C ALA A 234 -14.81 4.40 9.84
N ARG A 235 -14.52 4.17 11.13
CA ARG A 235 -13.63 3.08 11.56
C ARG A 235 -14.12 1.71 11.08
N LYS A 236 -15.40 1.39 11.28
CA LYS A 236 -15.94 0.09 10.83
C LYS A 236 -15.84 -0.07 9.32
N ILE A 237 -16.17 0.98 8.56
CA ILE A 237 -16.08 0.99 7.10
C ILE A 237 -14.65 0.73 6.65
N VAL A 238 -13.69 1.54 7.09
CA VAL A 238 -12.30 1.44 6.65
C VAL A 238 -11.66 0.12 7.08
N LYS A 239 -11.99 -0.39 8.27
CA LYS A 239 -11.52 -1.70 8.71
C LYS A 239 -11.94 -2.80 7.74
N VAL A 240 -13.23 -2.85 7.38
CA VAL A 240 -13.73 -3.81 6.40
C VAL A 240 -13.09 -3.59 5.03
N MET A 241 -12.93 -2.34 4.59
CA MET A 241 -12.24 -2.03 3.32
C MET A 241 -10.82 -2.60 3.29
N SER A 242 -10.07 -2.47 4.39
CA SER A 242 -8.73 -3.03 4.53
C SER A 242 -8.75 -4.57 4.41
N ASP A 243 -9.69 -5.23 5.09
CA ASP A 243 -9.83 -6.69 5.05
C ASP A 243 -10.17 -7.18 3.62
N VAL A 244 -11.02 -6.46 2.90
CA VAL A 244 -11.39 -6.75 1.50
C VAL A 244 -10.18 -6.63 0.58
N ILE A 245 -9.43 -5.53 0.67
CA ILE A 245 -8.25 -5.30 -0.19
C ILE A 245 -7.12 -6.30 0.11
N GLN A 246 -6.99 -6.77 1.36
CA GLN A 246 -6.00 -7.79 1.70
C GLN A 246 -6.19 -9.08 0.89
N GLN A 247 -7.43 -9.40 0.52
CA GLN A 247 -7.78 -10.57 -0.29
C GLN A 247 -7.70 -10.31 -1.79
N TRP A 248 -7.65 -9.05 -2.22
CA TRP A 248 -7.58 -8.67 -3.62
C TRP A 248 -6.25 -9.09 -4.29
N ARG A 249 -6.36 -9.51 -5.55
CA ARG A 249 -5.24 -9.96 -6.41
C ARG A 249 -5.27 -9.35 -7.81
N GLY A 250 -6.24 -8.48 -8.11
CA GLY A 250 -6.34 -7.79 -9.40
C GLY A 250 -5.52 -6.50 -9.46
N ASP A 251 -5.86 -5.64 -10.43
CA ASP A 251 -5.14 -4.38 -10.65
C ASP A 251 -5.48 -3.31 -9.60
N ILE A 252 -4.57 -2.36 -9.44
CA ILE A 252 -4.64 -1.23 -8.51
C ILE A 252 -5.25 -0.01 -9.19
N GLY A 253 -4.93 0.22 -10.46
CA GLY A 253 -5.31 1.44 -11.18
C GLY A 253 -4.42 2.65 -10.88
N GLU A 254 -4.78 3.80 -11.43
CA GLU A 254 -4.02 5.06 -11.35
C GLU A 254 -4.46 5.94 -10.16
N PHE A 255 -3.62 6.91 -9.79
CA PHE A 255 -3.92 7.93 -8.76
C PHE A 255 -4.37 7.35 -7.40
N ILE A 256 -3.91 6.14 -7.07
CA ILE A 256 -4.37 5.41 -5.87
C ILE A 256 -4.12 6.17 -4.56
N GLY A 257 -2.96 6.82 -4.43
CA GLY A 257 -2.62 7.60 -3.26
C GLY A 257 -3.54 8.81 -3.06
N GLU A 258 -3.94 9.47 -4.16
CA GLU A 258 -4.88 10.58 -4.14
C GLU A 258 -6.28 10.09 -3.73
N ASN A 259 -6.77 9.01 -4.36
CA ASN A 259 -8.08 8.42 -4.04
C ASN A 259 -8.18 7.99 -2.56
N LEU A 260 -7.11 7.41 -1.99
CA LEU A 260 -7.04 7.10 -0.56
C LEU A 260 -7.05 8.36 0.32
N SER A 261 -6.34 9.41 -0.10
CA SER A 261 -6.31 10.68 0.64
C SER A 261 -7.67 11.39 0.64
N ILE A 262 -8.42 11.28 -0.46
CA ILE A 262 -9.80 11.76 -0.56
C ILE A 262 -10.68 10.93 0.37
N CYS A 263 -10.52 9.60 0.35
CA CYS A 263 -11.27 8.68 1.21
C CYS A 263 -11.13 9.02 2.69
N LEU A 264 -9.92 9.34 3.16
CA LEU A 264 -9.69 9.83 4.52
C LEU A 264 -10.58 11.02 4.86
N THR A 265 -10.66 12.03 3.99
CA THR A 265 -11.48 13.22 4.27
C THR A 265 -12.97 13.04 4.02
N SER A 266 -13.34 12.16 3.09
CA SER A 266 -14.73 11.91 2.74
C SER A 266 -15.46 11.06 3.78
N LEU A 267 -14.75 10.16 4.47
CA LEU A 267 -15.32 9.28 5.50
C LEU A 267 -15.29 9.87 6.91
N LEU A 268 -14.46 10.89 7.17
CA LEU A 268 -14.35 11.51 8.48
C LEU A 268 -15.36 12.66 8.65
N PRO A 269 -15.82 12.93 9.89
CA PRO A 269 -16.64 14.10 10.17
C PRO A 269 -15.85 15.40 9.93
N SER A 270 -16.55 16.49 9.64
CA SER A 270 -15.93 17.78 9.28
C SER A 270 -15.08 18.40 10.40
N LYS A 271 -15.36 18.06 11.66
CA LYS A 271 -14.62 18.51 12.85
C LYS A 271 -14.05 17.29 13.58
N ILE A 272 -12.73 17.24 13.72
CA ILE A 272 -12.02 16.09 14.31
C ILE A 272 -11.19 16.41 15.57
N SER A 273 -11.06 17.70 15.93
CA SER A 273 -10.17 18.18 17.00
C SER A 273 -10.48 17.55 18.36
N ASP A 274 -11.76 17.33 18.65
CA ASP A 274 -12.25 16.91 19.96
C ASP A 274 -12.67 15.43 19.98
N LEU A 275 -12.37 14.69 18.91
CA LEU A 275 -12.75 13.29 18.80
C LEU A 275 -11.72 12.35 19.45
N ASP A 276 -12.17 11.14 19.75
CA ASP A 276 -11.32 10.08 20.29
C ASP A 276 -10.16 9.78 19.33
N GLN A 277 -8.97 10.21 19.74
CA GLN A 277 -7.73 10.03 18.99
C GLN A 277 -7.38 8.56 18.78
N THR A 278 -7.83 7.67 19.66
CA THR A 278 -7.60 6.22 19.52
C THR A 278 -8.36 5.69 18.31
N VAL A 279 -9.64 6.03 18.20
CA VAL A 279 -10.49 5.61 17.07
C VAL A 279 -10.00 6.24 15.77
N LEU A 280 -9.56 7.50 15.81
CA LEU A 280 -9.00 8.19 14.65
C LEU A 280 -7.67 7.56 14.18
N ASN A 281 -6.81 7.15 15.10
CA ASN A 281 -5.59 6.41 14.77
C ASN A 281 -5.91 5.05 14.15
N GLU A 282 -6.92 4.33 14.64
CA GLU A 282 -7.38 3.05 14.05
C GLU A 282 -7.87 3.23 12.59
N VAL A 283 -8.56 4.33 12.29
CA VAL A 283 -8.97 4.69 10.91
C VAL A 283 -7.74 4.91 10.03
N LEU A 284 -6.78 5.72 10.50
CA LEU A 284 -5.56 6.02 9.75
C LEU A 284 -4.73 4.76 9.51
N ASP A 285 -4.53 3.91 10.52
CA ASP A 285 -3.80 2.66 10.38
C ASP A 285 -4.48 1.72 9.38
N SER A 286 -5.81 1.63 9.39
CA SER A 286 -6.54 0.80 8.42
C SER A 286 -6.40 1.34 6.99
N LEU A 287 -6.38 2.66 6.78
CA LEU A 287 -6.09 3.24 5.45
C LEU A 287 -4.62 3.06 5.05
N LEU A 288 -3.69 3.13 5.99
CA LEU A 288 -2.28 2.85 5.73
C LEU A 288 -2.05 1.37 5.40
N ALA A 289 -2.82 0.45 5.98
CA ALA A 289 -2.76 -0.97 5.64
C ALA A 289 -3.19 -1.19 4.18
N ILE A 290 -4.21 -0.49 3.70
CA ILE A 290 -4.57 -0.46 2.28
C ILE A 290 -3.41 0.05 1.43
N LEU A 291 -2.76 1.16 1.82
CA LEU A 291 -1.61 1.70 1.11
C LEU A 291 -0.43 0.70 1.06
N GLY A 292 -0.15 0.03 2.18
CA GLY A 292 0.85 -1.02 2.26
C GLY A 292 0.54 -2.16 1.28
N ARG A 293 -0.71 -2.62 1.27
CA ARG A 293 -1.16 -3.66 0.36
C ARG A 293 -1.07 -3.26 -1.12
N VAL A 294 -1.36 -2.01 -1.44
CA VAL A 294 -1.17 -1.42 -2.78
C VAL A 294 0.31 -1.49 -3.19
N ILE A 295 1.22 -1.13 -2.29
CA ILE A 295 2.66 -1.21 -2.55
C ILE A 295 3.12 -2.66 -2.74
N GLU A 296 2.61 -3.61 -1.95
CA GLU A 296 2.90 -5.04 -2.10
C GLU A 296 2.44 -5.58 -3.46
N LEU A 297 1.24 -5.21 -3.90
CA LEU A 297 0.70 -5.64 -5.19
C LEU A 297 1.52 -5.10 -6.36
N ARG A 298 2.05 -3.87 -6.24
CA ARG A 298 2.86 -3.23 -7.29
C ARG A 298 3.88 -2.27 -6.71
N PHE A 299 5.07 -2.79 -6.40
CA PHE A 299 6.16 -1.99 -5.80
C PHE A 299 6.59 -0.81 -6.67
N SER A 300 6.43 -0.86 -8.01
CA SER A 300 6.75 0.29 -8.88
C SER A 300 5.99 1.56 -8.49
N SER A 301 4.79 1.43 -7.92
CA SER A 301 3.99 2.56 -7.43
C SER A 301 4.63 3.25 -6.21
N ALA A 302 5.42 2.51 -5.42
CA ALA A 302 6.12 3.03 -4.24
C ALA A 302 7.26 4.02 -4.60
N LEU A 303 7.68 4.08 -5.87
CA LEU A 303 8.71 5.00 -6.33
C LEU A 303 8.19 6.43 -6.52
N TYR A 304 6.87 6.61 -6.55
CA TYR A 304 6.22 7.90 -6.78
C TYR A 304 5.73 8.49 -5.45
N SER A 305 5.98 9.78 -5.24
CA SER A 305 5.61 10.47 -4.01
C SER A 305 4.08 10.56 -3.83
N GLU A 306 3.36 10.64 -4.95
CA GLU A 306 1.92 10.77 -5.09
C GLU A 306 1.18 9.57 -4.48
N THR A 307 1.78 8.38 -4.54
CA THR A 307 1.26 7.16 -3.91
C THR A 307 1.07 7.33 -2.41
N TYR A 308 1.89 8.17 -1.77
CA TYR A 308 1.86 8.40 -0.32
C TYR A 308 1.06 9.65 0.08
N SER A 309 0.21 10.19 -0.82
CA SER A 309 -0.61 11.38 -0.54
C SER A 309 -1.44 11.25 0.73
N LEU A 310 -1.89 10.04 1.07
CA LEU A 310 -2.58 9.73 2.34
C LEU A 310 -1.76 10.15 3.57
N VAL A 311 -0.45 9.87 3.61
CA VAL A 311 0.42 10.20 4.76
C VAL A 311 0.52 11.72 4.93
N VAL A 312 0.75 12.43 3.82
CA VAL A 312 0.87 13.89 3.83
C VAL A 312 -0.45 14.54 4.23
N LYS A 313 -1.58 14.02 3.72
CA LYS A 313 -2.92 14.48 4.07
C LYS A 313 -3.24 14.22 5.53
N GLY A 314 -2.92 13.03 6.06
CA GLY A 314 -3.10 12.68 7.47
C GLY A 314 -2.33 13.60 8.41
N LYS A 315 -1.06 13.89 8.10
CA LYS A 315 -0.25 14.87 8.86
C LYS A 315 -0.87 16.26 8.88
N ARG A 316 -1.36 16.73 7.74
CA ARG A 316 -2.03 18.04 7.63
C ARG A 316 -3.33 18.08 8.42
N LEU A 317 -4.10 16.99 8.36
CA LEU A 317 -5.39 16.86 9.01
C LEU A 317 -5.26 16.85 10.55
N LEU A 318 -4.33 16.06 11.09
CA LEU A 318 -4.12 15.94 12.54
C LEU A 318 -3.32 17.10 13.15
N GLY A 319 -2.47 17.74 12.36
CA GLY A 319 -1.52 18.73 12.85
C GLY A 319 -0.34 18.10 13.63
N PRO A 320 0.68 18.89 14.03
CA PRO A 320 1.98 18.37 14.46
C PRO A 320 1.93 17.48 15.72
N GLY A 321 1.15 17.86 16.73
CA GLY A 321 1.10 17.17 18.03
C GLY A 321 0.46 15.79 17.94
N PRO A 322 -0.84 15.68 17.57
CA PRO A 322 -1.51 14.40 17.42
C PRO A 322 -0.85 13.50 16.37
N TRP A 323 -0.32 14.07 15.28
CA TRP A 323 0.45 13.31 14.29
C TRP A 323 1.73 12.69 14.86
N ALA A 324 2.48 13.41 15.71
CA ALA A 324 3.64 12.84 16.38
C ALA A 324 3.27 11.69 17.34
N GLN A 325 2.12 11.78 18.01
CA GLN A 325 1.61 10.68 18.83
C GLN A 325 1.23 9.47 17.97
N PHE A 326 0.54 9.71 16.86
CA PHE A 326 0.20 8.67 15.88
C PHE A 326 1.45 7.96 15.35
N ILE A 327 2.47 8.72 14.93
CA ILE A 327 3.76 8.19 14.45
C ILE A 327 4.38 7.16 15.42
N ASN A 328 4.23 7.38 16.73
CA ASN A 328 4.83 6.54 17.77
C ASN A 328 3.96 5.34 18.16
N ARG A 329 2.65 5.39 17.88
CA ARG A 329 1.68 4.35 18.27
C ARG A 329 1.22 3.47 17.11
N SER A 330 1.31 3.98 15.88
CA SER A 330 0.90 3.28 14.68
C SER A 330 1.65 1.97 14.53
N PHE A 331 0.90 0.89 14.30
CA PHE A 331 1.47 -0.44 14.06
C PHE A 331 1.81 -0.66 12.58
N VAL A 332 1.19 0.08 11.66
CA VAL A 332 1.37 -0.08 10.20
C VAL A 332 2.44 0.86 9.63
N LEU A 333 2.56 2.07 10.18
CA LEU A 333 3.51 3.07 9.67
C LEU A 333 4.98 2.59 9.60
N PRO A 334 5.49 1.73 10.50
CA PRO A 334 6.82 1.13 10.33
C PRO A 334 7.02 0.42 8.99
N GLU A 335 6.02 -0.31 8.48
CA GLU A 335 6.10 -1.02 7.20
C GLU A 335 6.14 -0.04 6.03
N ILE A 336 5.31 1.02 6.10
CA ILE A 336 5.32 2.11 5.11
C ILE A 336 6.68 2.83 5.08
N ARG A 337 7.32 3.03 6.24
CA ARG A 337 8.67 3.60 6.31
C ARG A 337 9.70 2.71 5.63
N ILE A 338 9.63 1.39 5.84
CA ILE A 338 10.53 0.44 5.18
C ILE A 338 10.35 0.53 3.67
N ALA A 339 9.11 0.47 3.17
CA ALA A 339 8.83 0.59 1.74
C ALA A 339 9.38 1.90 1.15
N LEU A 340 9.19 3.04 1.84
CA LEU A 340 9.73 4.33 1.41
C LEU A 340 11.26 4.37 1.38
N LEU A 341 11.92 3.75 2.37
CA LEU A 341 13.37 3.69 2.42
C LEU A 341 13.94 2.80 1.30
N GLU A 342 13.27 1.69 0.99
CA GLU A 342 13.61 0.84 -0.15
C GLU A 342 13.40 1.57 -1.47
N SER A 343 12.29 2.29 -1.63
CA SER A 343 12.06 3.16 -2.80
C SER A 343 13.15 4.22 -2.96
N ALA A 344 13.56 4.86 -1.87
CA ALA A 344 14.66 5.83 -1.88
C ALA A 344 15.99 5.17 -2.30
N LEU A 345 16.27 3.94 -1.84
CA LEU A 345 17.46 3.20 -2.23
C LEU A 345 17.44 2.83 -3.71
N VAL A 346 16.29 2.39 -4.24
CA VAL A 346 16.10 2.10 -5.67
C VAL A 346 16.32 3.36 -6.51
N LEU A 347 15.75 4.50 -6.11
CA LEU A 347 15.98 5.78 -6.79
C LEU A 347 17.46 6.20 -6.75
N ALA A 348 18.13 6.01 -5.61
CA ALA A 348 19.55 6.31 -5.48
C ALA A 348 20.42 5.46 -6.42
N ARG A 349 20.12 4.16 -6.55
CA ARG A 349 20.79 3.25 -7.52
C ARG A 349 20.56 3.64 -8.98
N GLN A 350 19.47 4.35 -9.26
CA GLN A 350 19.18 4.92 -10.57
C GLN A 350 19.82 6.31 -10.78
N TYR A 351 20.73 6.74 -9.90
CA TYR A 351 21.36 8.06 -9.91
C TYR A 351 20.36 9.22 -9.74
N ARG A 352 19.20 8.97 -9.10
CA ARG A 352 18.14 9.96 -8.92
C ARG A 352 18.11 10.48 -7.48
N THR A 353 17.76 11.75 -7.36
CA THR A 353 17.39 12.41 -6.11
C THR A 353 15.94 12.86 -6.21
N ASP A 354 15.21 12.85 -5.10
CA ASP A 354 13.78 13.18 -5.11
C ASP A 354 13.35 13.92 -3.83
N LYS A 355 13.16 15.23 -3.96
CA LYS A 355 12.74 16.10 -2.83
C LYS A 355 11.33 15.78 -2.35
N GLN A 356 10.44 15.30 -3.21
CA GLN A 356 9.06 14.99 -2.83
C GLN A 356 9.04 13.71 -1.98
N VAL A 357 9.81 12.68 -2.35
CA VAL A 357 9.99 11.47 -1.52
C VAL A 357 10.59 11.80 -0.15
N ILE A 358 11.59 12.69 -0.09
CA ILE A 358 12.11 13.21 1.20
C ILE A 358 11.02 13.93 2.00
N GLY A 359 10.15 14.68 1.33
CA GLY A 359 9.00 15.34 1.95
C GLY A 359 8.04 14.34 2.60
N VAL A 360 7.73 13.23 1.90
CA VAL A 360 6.92 12.13 2.43
C VAL A 360 7.62 11.44 3.60
N LEU A 361 8.92 11.11 3.49
CA LEU A 361 9.69 10.56 4.60
C LEU A 361 9.63 11.50 5.81
N THR A 362 9.75 12.81 5.62
CA THR A 362 9.61 13.80 6.70
C THR A 362 8.19 13.86 7.28
N ALA A 363 7.18 13.39 6.55
CA ALA A 363 5.84 13.18 7.11
C ALA A 363 5.78 11.90 7.97
N CYS A 364 6.56 10.86 7.65
CA CYS A 364 6.59 9.60 8.40
C CYS A 364 7.42 9.64 9.69
N TYR A 365 8.26 10.64 9.93
CA TYR A 365 9.11 10.76 11.13
C TYR A 365 8.78 12.04 11.91
N THR A 366 9.13 12.09 13.20
CA THR A 366 8.84 13.27 14.04
C THR A 366 9.77 14.43 13.74
N SER A 367 10.95 14.17 13.17
CA SER A 367 11.93 15.21 12.86
C SER A 367 12.84 14.81 11.68
N ARG A 368 13.41 15.82 11.03
CA ARG A 368 14.33 15.62 9.89
C ARG A 368 15.62 14.87 10.25
N PRO A 369 16.27 15.11 11.42
CA PRO A 369 17.42 14.31 11.84
C PRO A 369 17.13 12.81 11.94
N GLN A 370 15.91 12.43 12.35
CA GLN A 370 15.51 11.01 12.36
C GLN A 370 15.42 10.43 10.95
N VAL A 371 14.93 11.20 9.97
CA VAL A 371 14.93 10.79 8.56
C VAL A 371 16.35 10.53 8.08
N SER A 372 17.26 11.48 8.29
CA SER A 372 18.67 11.33 7.89
C SER A 372 19.33 10.12 8.56
N ALA A 373 19.06 9.89 9.85
CA ALA A 373 19.57 8.73 10.58
C ALA A 373 19.01 7.41 10.02
N ALA A 374 17.71 7.36 9.70
CA ALA A 374 17.07 6.20 9.11
C ALA A 374 17.65 5.87 7.73
N ILE A 375 17.81 6.88 6.86
CA ILE A 375 18.42 6.70 5.54
C ILE A 375 19.87 6.21 5.68
N LYS A 376 20.68 6.85 6.54
CA LYS A 376 22.08 6.43 6.79
C LYS A 376 22.16 4.97 7.24
N ARG A 377 21.25 4.55 8.13
CA ARG A 377 21.19 3.16 8.60
C ARG A 377 20.82 2.21 7.47
N HIS A 378 19.82 2.57 6.67
CA HIS A 378 19.31 1.73 5.59
C HIS A 378 20.29 1.61 4.42
N PHE A 379 21.00 2.70 4.09
CA PHE A 379 21.99 2.74 2.99
C PHE A 379 23.37 2.22 3.40
N ARG A 380 23.53 1.71 4.64
CA ARG A 380 24.83 1.38 5.21
C ARG A 380 25.62 0.39 4.35
N ASP A 381 24.94 -0.61 3.81
CA ASP A 381 25.57 -1.71 3.07
C ASP A 381 25.51 -1.51 1.54
N ALA A 382 24.99 -0.37 1.08
CA ALA A 382 24.91 -0.01 -0.34
C ALA A 382 26.21 0.71 -0.78
N THR A 383 27.22 -0.09 -1.13
CA THR A 383 28.54 0.40 -1.60
C THR A 383 28.55 0.75 -3.08
N ASP A 384 27.49 0.39 -3.81
CA ASP A 384 27.26 0.60 -5.24
C ASP A 384 26.76 2.01 -5.60
N LEU A 385 26.42 2.82 -4.60
CA LEU A 385 25.83 4.15 -4.81
C LEU A 385 26.87 5.19 -5.24
N ASP A 386 26.47 6.07 -6.15
CA ASP A 386 27.22 7.28 -6.46
C ASP A 386 27.41 8.14 -5.19
N PRO A 387 28.64 8.61 -4.87
CA PRO A 387 28.91 9.33 -3.63
C PRO A 387 28.08 10.60 -3.45
N ASP A 388 27.87 11.38 -4.52
CA ASP A 388 27.14 12.65 -4.44
C ASP A 388 25.63 12.40 -4.25
N VAL A 389 25.08 11.41 -4.94
CA VAL A 389 23.69 10.96 -4.77
C VAL A 389 23.49 10.38 -3.36
N ALA A 390 24.40 9.52 -2.90
CA ALA A 390 24.36 8.94 -1.56
C ALA A 390 24.43 10.01 -0.47
N ASP A 391 25.30 11.01 -0.60
CA ASP A 391 25.41 12.11 0.33
C ASP A 391 24.15 12.99 0.35
N TRP A 392 23.53 13.21 -0.80
CA TRP A 392 22.26 13.92 -0.90
C TRP A 392 21.13 13.19 -0.16
N TRP A 393 21.01 11.87 -0.33
CA TRP A 393 20.02 11.08 0.40
C TRP A 393 20.34 11.01 1.90
N LYS A 394 21.60 10.74 2.28
CA LYS A 394 22.05 10.65 3.68
C LYS A 394 21.96 11.98 4.43
N SER A 395 21.96 13.11 3.73
CA SER A 395 21.68 14.42 4.32
C SER A 395 20.17 14.70 4.49
N GLY A 396 19.29 13.79 4.06
CA GLY A 396 17.85 14.00 4.06
C GLY A 396 17.44 15.11 3.09
N GLY A 397 18.11 15.20 1.93
CA GLY A 397 17.88 16.21 0.90
C GLY A 397 18.36 17.62 1.27
N ASP A 398 18.95 17.81 2.46
CA ASP A 398 19.64 19.05 2.86
C ASP A 398 21.10 18.97 2.44
N VAL A 399 21.34 19.05 1.13
CA VAL A 399 22.61 19.62 0.69
C VAL A 399 22.38 21.12 0.70
N SER A 400 22.81 21.76 1.79
CA SER A 400 22.92 23.21 1.86
C SER A 400 23.47 23.71 0.52
N GLU A 401 22.83 24.70 -0.11
CA GLU A 401 23.44 25.40 -1.24
C GLU A 401 24.84 25.95 -0.87
N MET A 402 25.11 26.06 0.44
CA MET A 402 26.41 26.38 0.98
C MET A 402 27.45 25.26 0.81
N LYS A 403 27.08 23.99 0.55
CA LYS A 403 28.02 22.95 0.07
C LYS A 403 28.30 23.01 -1.44
N ARG A 404 27.54 23.78 -2.22
CA ARG A 404 28.02 24.34 -3.50
C ARG A 404 28.98 25.53 -3.31
N ARG A 405 29.18 26.00 -2.06
CA ARG A 405 30.09 27.09 -1.67
C ARG A 405 30.91 26.80 -0.40
N VAL A 406 31.27 25.54 -0.17
CA VAL A 406 32.45 25.19 0.61
C VAL A 406 33.40 24.49 -0.36
N GLU A 407 33.79 25.24 -1.40
CA GLU A 407 35.08 25.01 -2.06
C GLU A 407 36.17 25.45 -1.08
N GLN A 408 36.45 24.60 -0.08
CA GLN A 408 37.75 24.65 0.56
C GLN A 408 38.75 23.93 -0.33
N LYS A 409 39.62 24.77 -0.91
CA LYS A 409 40.86 24.50 -1.67
C LYS A 409 40.71 24.31 -3.17
N VAL A 410 40.66 25.46 -3.86
CA VAL A 410 41.59 25.83 -4.95
C VAL A 410 42.59 24.71 -5.26
N GLY A 411 42.36 23.96 -6.34
CA GLY A 411 43.33 22.97 -6.82
C GLY A 411 42.89 21.95 -7.86
N ASN A 412 41.63 21.50 -7.93
CA ASN A 412 41.28 20.34 -8.80
C ASN A 412 40.71 20.70 -10.18
N ASN A 413 40.01 21.83 -10.37
CA ASN A 413 39.46 22.17 -11.69
C ASN A 413 40.57 22.60 -12.67
N GLU A 414 41.46 23.51 -12.25
CA GLU A 414 42.60 23.93 -13.07
C GLU A 414 43.53 22.77 -13.42
N ASP A 415 43.85 21.91 -12.45
CA ASP A 415 44.73 20.76 -12.69
C ASP A 415 44.07 19.71 -13.59
N SER A 416 42.75 19.53 -13.50
CA SER A 416 41.99 18.68 -14.42
C SER A 416 41.94 19.27 -15.84
N GLN A 417 41.76 20.59 -15.97
CA GLN A 417 41.79 21.29 -17.26
C GLN A 417 43.18 21.28 -17.90
N ILE A 418 44.24 21.54 -17.12
CA ILE A 418 45.64 21.40 -17.57
C ILE A 418 45.92 19.95 -17.95
N GLY A 419 45.40 19.00 -17.19
CA GLY A 419 45.50 17.56 -17.47
C GLY A 419 44.80 17.16 -18.77
N ALA A 420 43.57 17.61 -19.00
CA ALA A 420 42.82 17.35 -20.22
C ALA A 420 43.49 17.98 -21.45
N LEU A 421 43.98 19.22 -21.32
CA LEU A 421 44.78 19.88 -22.36
C LEU A 421 46.07 19.10 -22.65
N LEU A 422 46.75 18.60 -21.62
CA LEU A 422 47.95 17.80 -21.79
C LEU A 422 47.67 16.51 -22.56
N ILE A 423 46.58 15.79 -22.25
CA ILE A 423 46.19 14.58 -23.00
C ILE A 423 45.94 14.93 -24.47
N GLU A 424 45.16 15.97 -24.74
CA GLU A 424 44.81 16.37 -26.12
C GLU A 424 46.05 16.72 -26.95
N VAL A 425 47.03 17.37 -26.33
CA VAL A 425 48.25 17.79 -27.00
C VAL A 425 49.28 16.66 -27.15
N GLU A 426 49.23 15.63 -26.31
CA GLU A 426 50.03 14.41 -26.56
C GLU A 426 49.39 13.53 -27.62
N ASP A 427 48.06 13.37 -27.60
CA ASP A 427 47.33 12.56 -28.59
C ASP A 427 47.49 13.10 -30.02
N ASN A 428 47.57 14.43 -30.18
CA ASN A 428 47.74 15.08 -31.48
C ASN A 428 49.21 15.33 -31.89
N HIS A 429 50.19 15.05 -31.01
CA HIS A 429 51.61 15.38 -31.24
C HIS A 429 52.15 14.72 -32.52
N GLU A 430 51.92 13.41 -32.69
CA GLU A 430 52.42 12.66 -33.84
C GLU A 430 51.78 13.12 -35.15
N ALA A 431 50.47 13.41 -35.12
CA ALA A 431 49.74 13.93 -36.28
C ALA A 431 50.29 15.30 -36.72
N MET A 432 50.51 16.21 -35.78
CA MET A 432 51.05 17.54 -36.05
C MET A 432 52.51 17.51 -36.52
N GLU A 433 53.34 16.60 -35.98
CA GLU A 433 54.70 16.38 -36.49
C GLU A 433 54.70 15.78 -37.91
N LYS A 434 53.74 14.91 -38.25
CA LYS A 434 53.57 14.43 -39.63
C LYS A 434 53.16 15.57 -40.57
N VAL A 435 52.22 16.43 -40.17
CA VAL A 435 51.86 17.63 -40.95
C VAL A 435 53.09 18.52 -41.16
N ARG A 436 53.91 18.73 -40.11
CA ARG A 436 55.16 19.50 -40.21
C ARG A 436 56.14 18.92 -41.23
N ARG A 437 56.35 17.60 -41.22
CA ARG A 437 57.43 16.95 -41.98
C ARG A 437 57.01 16.53 -43.38
N ALA A 438 55.73 16.19 -43.59
CA ALA A 438 55.23 15.68 -44.86
C ALA A 438 54.42 16.72 -45.63
N VAL A 439 53.53 17.46 -44.97
CA VAL A 439 52.56 18.34 -45.65
C VAL A 439 53.15 19.73 -45.90
N VAL A 440 53.81 20.33 -44.91
CA VAL A 440 54.40 21.66 -45.06
C VAL A 440 55.39 21.73 -46.23
N PRO A 441 56.36 20.80 -46.42
CA PRO A 441 57.28 20.85 -47.54
C PRO A 441 56.61 20.67 -48.90
N LEU A 442 55.57 19.82 -49.00
CA LEU A 442 54.80 19.67 -50.23
C LEU A 442 54.09 20.97 -50.60
N LEU A 443 53.44 21.62 -49.63
CA LEU A 443 52.80 22.91 -49.83
C LEU A 443 53.79 24.03 -50.16
N GLN A 444 55.05 23.95 -49.70
CA GLN A 444 56.07 24.95 -50.08
C GLN A 444 56.34 24.93 -51.58
N ILE A 445 56.18 23.77 -52.23
CA ILE A 445 56.41 23.59 -53.66
C ILE A 445 55.16 23.99 -54.46
N SER A 446 53.98 23.54 -54.02
CA SER A 446 52.74 23.75 -54.78
C SER A 446 52.04 25.08 -54.49
N GLU A 447 51.97 25.50 -53.23
CA GLU A 447 51.22 26.66 -52.76
C GLU A 447 51.92 27.39 -51.59
N PRO A 448 52.89 28.26 -51.87
CA PRO A 448 53.74 28.89 -50.84
C PRO A 448 52.98 29.69 -49.79
N ILE A 449 51.86 30.33 -50.18
CA ILE A 449 51.03 31.14 -49.28
C ILE A 449 50.36 30.25 -48.23
N LEU A 450 49.75 29.13 -48.63
CA LEU A 450 49.14 28.18 -47.69
C LEU A 450 50.19 27.49 -46.83
N SER A 451 51.36 27.18 -47.39
CA SER A 451 52.46 26.59 -46.63
C SER A 451 52.87 27.45 -45.44
N SER A 452 52.94 28.78 -45.63
CA SER A 452 53.29 29.71 -44.54
C SER A 452 52.24 29.68 -43.41
N SER A 453 50.95 29.60 -43.75
CA SER A 453 49.85 29.53 -42.80
C SER A 453 49.83 28.19 -42.04
N VAL A 454 50.01 27.07 -42.75
CA VAL A 454 50.06 25.73 -42.14
C VAL A 454 51.28 25.60 -41.23
N LYS A 455 52.45 26.09 -41.66
CA LYS A 455 53.65 26.12 -40.84
C LYS A 455 53.44 26.93 -39.55
N LYS A 456 52.80 28.10 -39.64
CA LYS A 456 52.47 28.93 -38.47
C LYS A 456 51.50 28.21 -37.51
N ALA A 457 50.52 27.46 -38.03
CA ALA A 457 49.61 26.68 -37.20
C ALA A 457 50.33 25.54 -36.46
N VAL A 458 51.23 24.82 -37.15
CA VAL A 458 52.07 23.77 -36.55
C VAL A 458 53.02 24.33 -35.49
N ASP A 459 53.68 25.46 -35.76
CA ASP A 459 54.55 26.11 -34.79
C ASP A 459 53.75 26.64 -33.58
N GLY A 460 52.54 27.16 -33.82
CA GLY A 460 51.59 27.55 -32.76
C GLY A 460 51.19 26.38 -31.87
N TYR A 461 50.86 25.23 -32.45
CA TYR A 461 50.59 24.00 -31.72
C TYR A 461 51.77 23.58 -30.83
N LYS A 462 52.99 23.62 -31.36
CA LYS A 462 54.21 23.28 -30.60
C LYS A 462 54.41 24.20 -29.39
N ASN A 463 54.06 25.48 -29.51
CA ASN A 463 54.11 26.41 -28.38
C ASN A 463 53.04 26.08 -27.31
N ILE A 464 51.84 25.67 -27.74
CA ILE A 464 50.78 25.20 -26.83
C ILE A 464 51.24 23.93 -26.11
N GLU A 465 51.83 22.97 -26.81
CA GLU A 465 52.41 21.75 -26.24
C GLU A 465 53.46 22.04 -25.17
N GLN A 466 54.43 22.90 -25.48
CA GLN A 466 55.46 23.27 -24.53
C GLN A 466 54.88 23.96 -23.29
N THR A 467 53.85 24.80 -23.49
CA THR A 467 53.14 25.49 -22.41
C THR A 467 52.36 24.51 -21.55
N ALA A 468 51.60 23.59 -22.14
CA ALA A 468 50.85 22.56 -21.43
C ALA A 468 51.79 21.65 -20.62
N ARG A 469 52.90 21.19 -21.20
CA ARG A 469 53.93 20.41 -20.50
C ARG A 469 54.59 21.19 -19.36
N ARG A 470 54.78 22.50 -19.51
CA ARG A 470 55.34 23.36 -18.45
C ARG A 470 54.34 23.52 -17.30
N LEU A 471 53.08 23.79 -17.60
CA LEU A 471 52.00 23.90 -16.60
C LEU A 471 51.82 22.59 -15.83
N ALA A 472 51.79 21.46 -16.54
CA ALA A 472 51.70 20.13 -15.94
C ALA A 472 52.87 19.84 -14.99
N ARG A 473 54.11 20.17 -15.40
CA ARG A 473 55.30 20.03 -14.54
C ARG A 473 55.22 20.89 -13.28
N MET A 474 54.82 22.16 -13.41
CA MET A 474 54.65 23.06 -12.26
C MET A 474 53.62 22.53 -11.26
N ARG A 475 52.58 21.85 -11.75
CA ARG A 475 51.51 21.25 -10.94
C ARG A 475 51.74 19.78 -10.57
N LYS A 476 52.87 19.18 -10.95
CA LYS A 476 53.23 17.76 -10.71
C LYS A 476 52.20 16.76 -11.27
N LEU A 477 51.66 17.06 -12.44
CA LEU A 477 50.74 16.19 -13.18
C LEU A 477 51.54 15.22 -14.06
N THR A 478 51.11 13.96 -14.09
CA THR A 478 51.74 12.90 -14.89
C THR A 478 50.67 12.13 -15.67
N ILE A 479 50.97 11.81 -16.92
CA ILE A 479 50.11 10.94 -17.75
C ILE A 479 50.36 9.48 -17.35
N THR A 480 49.29 8.71 -17.28
CA THR A 480 49.30 7.30 -16.88
C THR A 480 50.05 6.38 -17.86
N LYS A 481 50.10 6.70 -19.16
CA LYS A 481 50.79 5.93 -20.22
C LYS A 481 50.38 4.46 -20.28
N ILE A 482 49.09 4.21 -20.16
CA ILE A 482 48.45 2.89 -20.22
C ILE A 482 47.57 2.72 -21.46
N LYS A 483 47.49 3.72 -22.35
CA LYS A 483 46.80 3.63 -23.65
C LYS A 483 47.28 2.40 -24.43
N GLY A 484 46.33 1.58 -24.87
CA GLY A 484 46.55 0.31 -25.54
C GLY A 484 46.62 -0.91 -24.61
N ASN A 485 46.77 -0.73 -23.29
CA ASN A 485 46.81 -1.84 -22.34
C ASN A 485 45.43 -2.49 -22.15
N ARG A 486 45.45 -3.79 -21.84
CA ARG A 486 44.26 -4.58 -21.47
C ARG A 486 44.28 -4.78 -19.96
N LEU A 487 43.23 -4.32 -19.27
CA LEU A 487 43.15 -4.27 -17.81
C LEU A 487 41.79 -4.80 -17.33
N GLU A 488 41.71 -5.18 -16.05
CA GLU A 488 40.43 -5.45 -15.41
C GLU A 488 39.67 -4.13 -15.20
N TYR A 489 38.38 -4.13 -15.49
CA TYR A 489 37.59 -2.92 -15.45
C TYR A 489 37.26 -2.53 -14.00
N ASN A 490 37.76 -1.36 -13.59
CA ASN A 490 37.44 -0.73 -12.33
C ASN A 490 36.73 0.61 -12.58
N PRO A 491 35.42 0.75 -12.32
CA PRO A 491 34.68 2.01 -12.51
C PRO A 491 35.23 3.20 -11.70
N LEU A 492 35.96 2.94 -10.61
CA LEU A 492 36.59 3.99 -9.81
C LEU A 492 37.80 4.60 -10.52
N GLU A 493 38.50 3.81 -11.33
CA GLU A 493 39.75 4.20 -11.98
C GLU A 493 39.58 4.44 -13.48
N HIS A 494 38.55 3.88 -14.12
CA HIS A 494 38.32 3.91 -15.56
C HIS A 494 36.97 4.53 -15.93
N GLU A 495 36.91 5.20 -17.07
CA GLU A 495 35.68 5.73 -17.66
C GLU A 495 35.36 4.97 -18.96
N MET A 496 34.20 4.30 -19.02
CA MET A 496 33.84 3.46 -20.17
C MET A 496 33.19 4.28 -21.28
N LEU A 497 33.68 4.15 -22.51
CA LEU A 497 33.06 4.77 -23.68
C LEU A 497 31.64 4.23 -23.90
N GLY A 498 30.67 5.13 -23.99
CA GLY A 498 29.25 4.78 -24.09
C GLY A 498 28.57 4.47 -22.74
N GLY A 499 29.24 4.72 -21.62
CA GLY A 499 28.71 4.51 -20.28
C GLY A 499 28.98 3.11 -19.73
N HIS A 500 28.69 2.92 -18.44
CA HIS A 500 28.90 1.65 -17.76
C HIS A 500 28.02 0.53 -18.36
N LYS A 501 28.63 -0.60 -18.72
CA LYS A 501 27.93 -1.81 -19.19
C LYS A 501 28.10 -2.94 -18.17
N ALA A 502 26.98 -3.44 -17.66
CA ALA A 502 26.98 -4.56 -16.72
C ALA A 502 27.55 -5.84 -17.37
N GLY A 503 28.40 -6.57 -16.64
CA GLY A 503 29.01 -7.83 -17.09
C GLY A 503 30.36 -7.70 -17.81
N VAL A 504 30.86 -6.48 -18.08
CA VAL A 504 32.18 -6.26 -18.69
C VAL A 504 33.28 -6.36 -17.63
N ARG A 505 34.12 -7.39 -17.74
CA ARG A 505 35.25 -7.62 -16.81
C ARG A 505 36.59 -7.13 -17.34
N ARG A 506 36.82 -7.24 -18.64
CA ARG A 506 38.07 -6.79 -19.29
C ARG A 506 37.81 -5.65 -20.24
N VAL A 507 38.73 -4.69 -20.22
CA VAL A 507 38.65 -3.49 -21.04
C VAL A 507 40.01 -3.16 -21.64
N LYS A 508 39.99 -2.51 -22.80
CA LYS A 508 41.15 -1.94 -23.46
C LYS A 508 41.16 -0.43 -23.26
N VAL A 509 42.30 0.12 -22.86
CA VAL A 509 42.45 1.56 -22.68
C VAL A 509 42.60 2.24 -24.04
N VAL A 510 41.72 3.19 -24.34
CA VAL A 510 41.71 3.96 -25.59
C VAL A 510 42.26 5.37 -25.43
N ARG A 511 42.24 5.91 -24.20
CA ARG A 511 42.80 7.22 -23.84
C ARG A 511 43.46 7.16 -22.49
N ASP A 512 44.63 7.78 -22.35
CA ASP A 512 45.31 7.89 -21.06
C ASP A 512 44.56 8.80 -20.07
N GLY A 513 44.75 8.53 -18.78
CA GLY A 513 44.35 9.41 -17.68
C GLY A 513 45.50 10.27 -17.16
N ILE A 514 45.17 11.17 -16.22
CA ILE A 514 46.11 12.04 -15.51
C ILE A 514 46.13 11.71 -14.02
N GLU A 515 47.33 11.61 -13.48
CA GLU A 515 47.59 11.42 -12.06
C GLU A 515 48.38 12.58 -11.45
N LYS A 516 48.14 12.83 -10.16
CA LYS A 516 48.92 13.75 -9.35
C LYS A 516 49.36 13.09 -8.05
N LYS A 517 50.66 13.19 -7.75
CA LYS A 517 51.25 12.65 -6.51
C LYS A 517 51.15 13.66 -5.38
N PHE A 518 50.46 13.29 -4.30
CA PHE A 518 50.35 14.06 -3.05
C PHE A 518 50.90 13.23 -1.88
N SER A 519 51.96 13.72 -1.23
CA SER A 519 52.47 13.16 0.03
C SER A 519 52.57 11.63 0.04
N GLY A 520 53.11 11.04 -1.04
CA GLY A 520 53.29 9.59 -1.20
C GLY A 520 52.10 8.81 -1.78
N LYS A 521 50.93 9.42 -1.97
CA LYS A 521 49.75 8.80 -2.60
C LYS A 521 49.50 9.38 -3.99
N SER A 522 49.21 8.54 -4.99
CA SER A 522 48.76 8.98 -6.32
C SER A 522 47.25 9.19 -6.31
N LYS A 523 46.77 10.27 -6.93
CA LYS A 523 45.34 10.54 -7.15
C LYS A 523 45.09 10.73 -8.63
N THR A 524 44.18 9.96 -9.20
CA THR A 524 43.69 10.15 -10.56
C THR A 524 42.80 11.38 -10.62
N LEU A 525 43.14 12.33 -11.49
CA LEU A 525 42.41 13.58 -11.72
C LEU A 525 41.53 13.50 -12.97
N VAL A 526 42.00 12.81 -14.01
CA VAL A 526 41.26 12.51 -15.23
C VAL A 526 41.36 11.00 -15.44
N LYS A 527 40.20 10.32 -15.52
CA LYS A 527 40.18 8.87 -15.70
C LYS A 527 40.58 8.51 -17.15
N PRO A 528 41.38 7.46 -17.37
CA PRO A 528 41.56 6.89 -18.69
C PRO A 528 40.21 6.43 -19.27
N TRP A 529 40.05 6.59 -20.58
CA TRP A 529 38.90 6.04 -21.29
C TRP A 529 39.17 4.62 -21.71
N VAL A 530 38.15 3.77 -21.58
CA VAL A 530 38.24 2.36 -21.88
C VAL A 530 37.07 1.87 -22.71
N GLU A 531 37.31 0.87 -23.54
CA GLU A 531 36.30 0.15 -24.32
C GLU A 531 36.24 -1.32 -23.86
N PRO A 532 35.08 -2.00 -23.93
CA PRO A 532 35.00 -3.44 -23.69
C PRO A 532 35.97 -4.20 -24.60
N GLU A 533 36.70 -5.15 -24.02
CA GLU A 533 37.45 -6.12 -24.83
C GLU A 533 36.45 -7.11 -25.42
N GLU A 534 36.46 -7.27 -26.75
CA GLU A 534 35.67 -8.30 -27.46
C GLU A 534 36.09 -9.72 -27.12
#